data_AF-A0A3A0AIK6-F1
#
_entry.id   AF-A0A3A0AIK6-F1
#
_cell.length_a   1.000
_cell.length_b   1.000
_cell.length_c   1.000
_cell.angle_alpha   90.00
_cell.angle_beta   90.00
_cell.angle_gamma   90.00
#
_symmetry.space_group_name_H-M   'P 1'
#
loop_
_entity.id
_entity.type
_entity.pdbx_description
1 polymer ?
#
loop_
_entity_poly.entity_id
_entity_poly.type
_entity_poly.pdbx_seq_one_letter_code
_entity_poly.pdbx_strand_id
1 'polypeptide(L)'
;MLIRELRDALTHLYDHAYLERHPLAARLAQGVTGSTRTRAQEARRILLNAIELLNPGDNVGLRALERRAYAVLFGLYVEGQDVPAVAQTLGISSRQLRRDRAAALAALATILSDRYLAGAQGD
;
A
#
# COMPACT_ATOMS: atom_id res chain seq x y z
N MET A 1 -3.28 11.59 -9.21
CA MET A 1 -1.89 11.89 -8.83
C MET A 1 -1.41 10.94 -7.74
N LEU A 2 -2.08 10.90 -6.59
CA LEU A 2 -1.75 10.03 -5.44
C LEU A 2 -1.58 8.54 -5.77
N ILE A 3 -2.47 7.94 -6.56
CA ILE A 3 -2.39 6.50 -6.92
C ILE A 3 -1.08 6.15 -7.66
N ARG A 4 -0.56 7.06 -8.49
CA ARG A 4 0.70 6.83 -9.22
C ARG A 4 1.89 6.83 -8.27
N GLU A 5 1.96 7.83 -7.38
CA GLU A 5 2.98 7.95 -6.35
C GLU A 5 2.92 6.79 -5.35
N LEU A 6 1.71 6.36 -4.99
CA LEU A 6 1.49 5.21 -4.12
C LEU A 6 2.02 3.93 -4.76
N ARG A 7 1.69 3.69 -6.03
CA ARG A 7 2.21 2.55 -6.77
C ARG A 7 3.74 2.56 -6.84
N ASP A 8 4.33 3.73 -7.06
CA ASP A 8 5.78 3.92 -7.13
C ASP A 8 6.44 3.62 -5.78
N ALA A 9 5.95 4.24 -4.70
CA ALA A 9 6.41 3.97 -3.34
C ALA A 9 6.28 2.49 -2.93
N LEU A 10 5.17 1.83 -3.31
CA LEU A 10 4.97 0.40 -3.04
C LEU A 10 5.90 -0.50 -3.85
N THR A 11 6.25 -0.10 -5.08
CA THR A 11 7.23 -0.85 -5.90
C THR A 11 8.62 -0.77 -5.28
N HIS A 12 8.92 0.34 -4.61
CA HIS A 12 10.18 0.60 -3.91
C HIS A 12 10.08 0.43 -2.39
N LEU A 13 9.13 -0.38 -1.89
CA LEU A 13 8.77 -0.46 -0.47
C LEU A 13 9.95 -0.85 0.45
N TYR A 14 10.92 -1.62 -0.06
CA TYR A 14 12.10 -2.05 0.66
C TYR A 14 13.39 -1.30 0.25
N ASP A 15 13.29 -0.41 -0.75
CA ASP A 15 14.38 0.48 -1.15
C ASP A 15 14.32 1.74 -0.28
N HIS A 16 15.05 1.70 0.82
CA HIS A 16 15.06 2.76 1.82
C HIS A 16 15.63 4.06 1.25
N ALA A 17 16.66 3.97 0.39
CA ALA A 17 17.27 5.15 -0.23
C ALA A 17 16.30 5.84 -1.20
N TYR A 18 15.49 5.06 -1.91
CA TYR A 18 14.42 5.59 -2.75
C TYR A 18 13.31 6.25 -1.91
N LEU A 19 12.82 5.57 -0.87
CA LEU A 19 11.77 6.10 0.00
C LEU A 19 12.20 7.37 0.73
N GLU A 20 13.46 7.50 1.14
CA GLU A 20 14.02 8.71 1.76
C GLU A 20 13.81 9.97 0.91
N ARG A 21 13.79 9.84 -0.41
CA ARG A 21 13.66 10.96 -1.35
C ARG A 21 12.26 11.08 -1.95
N HIS A 22 11.37 10.17 -1.61
CA HIS A 22 10.08 10.07 -2.27
C HIS A 22 9.04 11.06 -1.69
N PRO A 23 8.34 11.86 -2.53
CA PRO A 23 7.38 12.87 -2.05
C PRO A 23 6.22 12.32 -1.22
N LEU A 24 5.78 11.08 -1.47
CA LEU A 24 4.76 10.44 -0.63
C LEU A 24 5.30 10.11 0.76
N ALA A 25 6.55 9.67 0.88
CA ALA A 25 7.13 9.35 2.18
C ALA A 25 7.27 10.59 3.06
N ALA A 26 7.66 11.72 2.46
CA ALA A 26 7.73 13.01 3.15
C ALA A 26 6.37 13.46 3.71
N ARG A 27 5.27 13.23 2.98
CA ARG A 27 3.91 13.57 3.42
C ARG A 27 3.38 12.59 4.48
N LEU A 28 3.63 11.29 4.31
CA LEU A 28 3.17 10.28 5.28
C LEU A 28 3.87 10.42 6.63
N ALA A 29 5.15 10.78 6.63
CA ALA A 29 5.92 11.01 7.85
C ALA A 29 5.94 12.49 8.27
N GLN A 30 4.99 13.30 7.80
CA GLN A 30 4.84 14.69 8.20
C GLN A 30 4.47 14.71 9.69
N GLY A 31 5.37 15.26 10.53
CA GLY A 31 5.26 15.23 11.99
C GLY A 31 6.25 14.30 12.69
N VAL A 32 6.94 13.41 11.96
CA VAL A 32 8.03 12.62 12.53
C VAL A 32 9.29 13.47 12.69
N THR A 33 9.68 13.66 13.94
CA THR A 33 10.97 14.27 14.30
C THR A 33 12.08 13.23 14.11
N GLY A 34 13.19 13.65 13.50
CA GLY A 34 14.33 12.77 13.23
C GLY A 34 14.88 12.89 11.81
N SER A 35 15.80 11.98 11.50
CA SER A 35 16.52 11.93 10.23
C SER A 35 15.61 11.56 9.05
N THR A 36 16.05 11.82 7.81
CA THR A 36 15.37 11.37 6.59
C THR A 36 15.16 9.86 6.59
N ARG A 37 16.14 9.10 7.08
CA ARG A 37 16.05 7.64 7.25
C ARG A 37 14.90 7.23 8.17
N THR A 38 14.73 7.94 9.29
CA THR A 38 13.63 7.72 10.24
C THR A 38 12.28 7.96 9.56
N ARG A 39 12.16 9.02 8.76
CA ARG A 39 10.94 9.32 8.00
C ARG A 39 10.63 8.26 6.95
N ALA A 40 11.65 7.73 6.26
CA ALA A 40 11.48 6.66 5.28
C ALA A 40 11.01 5.35 5.93
N GLN A 41 11.59 5.01 7.08
CA GLN A 41 11.15 3.86 7.88
C GLN A 41 9.70 4.02 8.36
N GLU A 42 9.34 5.21 8.81
CA GLU A 42 7.96 5.48 9.21
C GLU A 42 7.00 5.40 8.01
N ALA A 43 7.33 6.01 6.88
CA ALA A 43 6.51 5.94 5.69
C ALA A 43 6.28 4.47 5.25
N ARG A 44 7.34 3.65 5.29
CA ARG A 44 7.23 2.20 5.04
C ARG A 44 6.29 1.54 6.04
N ARG A 45 6.43 1.84 7.34
CA ARG A 45 5.55 1.32 8.39
C ARG A 45 4.09 1.68 8.14
N ILE A 46 3.82 2.94 7.78
CA ILE A 46 2.48 3.44 7.45
C ILE A 46 1.90 2.71 6.23
N LEU A 47 2.68 2.54 5.16
CA LEU A 47 2.24 1.81 3.97
C LEU A 47 1.88 0.36 4.28
N LEU A 48 2.72 -0.33 5.06
CA LEU A 48 2.44 -1.72 5.49
C LEU A 48 1.19 -1.80 6.37
N ASN A 49 1.05 -0.92 7.35
CA ASN A 49 -0.14 -0.87 8.21
C ASN A 49 -1.40 -0.59 7.39
N ALA A 50 -1.33 0.31 6.41
CA ALA A 50 -2.47 0.64 5.55
C ALA A 50 -2.87 -0.54 4.65
N ILE A 51 -1.90 -1.34 4.17
CA ILE A 51 -2.19 -2.62 3.50
C ILE A 51 -2.88 -3.56 4.47
N GLU A 52 -2.36 -3.72 5.69
CA GLU A 52 -2.96 -4.61 6.69
C GLU A 52 -4.37 -4.18 7.10
N LEU A 53 -4.70 -2.89 7.08
CA LEU A 53 -6.08 -2.39 7.31
C LEU A 53 -7.07 -2.83 6.23
N LEU A 54 -6.61 -3.24 5.04
CA LEU A 54 -7.46 -3.85 4.02
C LEU A 54 -7.77 -5.32 4.32
N ASN A 55 -7.07 -5.94 5.27
CA ASN A 55 -7.31 -7.31 5.66
C ASN A 55 -8.60 -7.38 6.50
N PRO A 56 -9.69 -7.99 5.99
CA PRO A 56 -10.93 -8.12 6.75
C PRO A 56 -10.83 -9.16 7.90
N GLY A 57 -9.67 -9.80 8.07
CA GLY A 57 -9.45 -10.87 9.03
C GLY A 57 -10.00 -12.22 8.57
N ASP A 58 -9.85 -13.23 9.43
CA ASP A 58 -10.14 -14.63 9.08
C ASP A 58 -11.63 -14.92 8.88
N ASN A 59 -12.52 -14.04 9.35
CA ASN A 59 -13.97 -14.23 9.32
C ASN A 59 -14.61 -13.98 7.94
N VAL A 60 -13.87 -13.45 6.97
CA VAL A 60 -14.41 -13.10 5.65
C VAL A 60 -13.77 -13.96 4.56
N GLY A 61 -14.55 -14.79 3.86
CA GLY A 61 -14.03 -15.75 2.88
C GLY A 61 -13.15 -15.13 1.78
N LEU A 62 -12.21 -15.92 1.24
CA LEU A 62 -11.17 -15.47 0.29
C LEU A 62 -11.69 -14.73 -0.95
N ARG A 63 -12.93 -14.98 -1.34
CA ARG A 63 -13.58 -14.40 -2.51
C ARG A 63 -14.23 -13.04 -2.24
N ALA A 64 -14.34 -12.61 -0.99
CA ALA A 64 -14.85 -11.28 -0.68
C ALA A 64 -13.95 -10.21 -1.30
N LEU A 65 -14.57 -9.13 -1.77
CA LEU A 65 -13.87 -8.03 -2.43
C LEU A 65 -12.80 -7.42 -1.51
N GLU A 66 -13.08 -7.36 -0.20
CA GLU A 66 -12.16 -6.83 0.82
C GLU A 66 -10.89 -7.69 0.94
N ARG A 67 -11.02 -9.03 1.01
CA ARG A 67 -9.83 -9.90 1.11
C ARG A 67 -9.01 -9.89 -0.19
N ARG A 68 -9.65 -9.68 -1.35
CA ARG A 68 -8.92 -9.58 -2.63
C ARG A 68 -8.03 -8.34 -2.70
N ALA A 69 -8.49 -7.19 -2.22
CA ALA A 69 -7.68 -5.97 -2.24
C ALA A 69 -6.38 -6.15 -1.43
N TYR A 70 -6.50 -6.69 -0.21
CA TYR A 70 -5.36 -7.06 0.62
C TYR A 70 -4.44 -8.05 -0.10
N ALA A 71 -4.96 -9.21 -0.54
CA ALA A 71 -4.14 -10.28 -1.09
C ALA A 71 -3.38 -9.84 -2.37
N VAL A 72 -3.99 -9.00 -3.21
CA VAL A 72 -3.33 -8.44 -4.39
C VAL A 72 -2.18 -7.52 -4.01
N LEU A 73 -2.37 -6.61 -3.07
CA LEU A 73 -1.32 -5.65 -2.69
C LEU A 73 -0.22 -6.34 -1.87
N PHE A 74 -0.60 -7.25 -0.96
CA PHE A 74 0.33 -8.02 -0.15
C PHE A 74 1.22 -8.89 -1.03
N GLY A 75 0.64 -9.71 -1.90
CA GLY A 75 1.43 -10.58 -2.79
C GLY A 75 2.36 -9.79 -3.71
N LEU A 76 1.87 -8.72 -4.34
CA LEU A 76 2.68 -7.96 -5.30
C LEU A 76 3.79 -7.12 -4.67
N TYR A 77 3.55 -6.52 -3.50
CA TYR A 77 4.47 -5.50 -2.95
C TYR A 77 5.13 -5.88 -1.63
N VAL A 78 4.51 -6.75 -0.83
CA VAL A 78 5.07 -7.21 0.44
C VAL A 78 5.84 -8.52 0.23
N GLU A 79 5.25 -9.48 -0.49
CA GLU A 79 5.92 -10.73 -0.83
C GLU A 79 6.80 -10.62 -2.09
N GLY A 80 6.63 -9.57 -2.89
CA GLY A 80 7.41 -9.34 -4.11
C GLY A 80 7.11 -10.32 -5.24
N GLN A 81 5.93 -10.95 -5.22
CA GLN A 81 5.50 -11.87 -6.26
C GLN A 81 5.15 -11.13 -7.56
N ASP A 82 5.24 -11.84 -8.68
CA ASP A 82 4.83 -11.29 -9.97
C ASP A 82 3.30 -11.43 -10.20
N VAL A 83 2.81 -10.71 -11.21
CA VAL A 83 1.38 -10.71 -11.56
C VAL A 83 0.85 -12.12 -11.87
N PRO A 84 1.55 -12.97 -12.66
CA PRO A 84 1.14 -14.35 -12.88
C PRO A 84 0.99 -15.18 -11.59
N ALA A 85 1.96 -15.13 -10.68
CA ALA A 85 1.95 -15.91 -9.45
C ALA A 85 0.77 -15.52 -8.54
N VAL A 86 0.58 -14.21 -8.28
CA VAL A 86 -0.54 -13.74 -7.45
C VAL A 86 -1.89 -14.10 -8.08
N ALA A 87 -2.01 -13.97 -9.41
CA ALA A 87 -3.23 -14.33 -10.12
C ALA A 87 -3.56 -15.82 -9.99
N GLN A 88 -2.54 -16.68 -10.07
CA GLN A 88 -2.68 -18.12 -9.88
C GLN A 88 -3.13 -18.45 -8.44
N THR A 89 -2.49 -17.87 -7.42
CA THR A 89 -2.87 -18.04 -6.01
C THR A 89 -4.32 -17.63 -5.75
N LEU A 90 -4.78 -16.57 -6.40
CA LEU A 90 -6.15 -16.07 -6.27
C LEU A 90 -7.17 -16.79 -7.18
N GLY A 91 -6.72 -17.70 -8.05
CA GLY A 91 -7.58 -18.42 -8.99
C GLY A 91 -8.26 -17.50 -10.03
N ILE A 92 -7.59 -16.42 -10.45
CA ILE A 92 -8.11 -15.44 -11.41
C ILE A 92 -7.14 -15.23 -12.59
N SER A 93 -7.62 -14.61 -13.67
CA SER A 93 -6.74 -14.24 -14.79
C SER A 93 -5.85 -13.05 -14.44
N SER A 94 -4.68 -12.93 -15.07
CA SER A 94 -3.81 -11.76 -14.93
C SER A 94 -4.49 -10.44 -15.34
N ARG A 95 -5.45 -10.50 -16.28
CA ARG A 95 -6.26 -9.32 -16.65
C ARG A 95 -7.18 -8.90 -15.51
N GLN A 96 -7.81 -9.86 -14.84
CA GLN A 96 -8.61 -9.60 -13.65
C GLN A 96 -7.72 -9.04 -12.52
N LEU A 97 -6.56 -9.65 -12.26
CA LEU A 97 -5.62 -9.15 -11.25
C LEU A 97 -5.21 -7.71 -11.51
N ARG A 98 -4.95 -7.31 -12.76
CA ARG A 98 -4.62 -5.90 -13.07
C ARG A 98 -5.77 -4.95 -12.73
N ARG A 99 -7.03 -5.35 -12.94
CA ARG A 99 -8.20 -4.56 -12.56
C ARG A 99 -8.35 -4.50 -11.04
N ASP A 100 -8.17 -5.63 -10.36
CA ASP A 100 -8.26 -5.72 -8.90
C ASP A 100 -7.12 -4.92 -8.24
N ARG A 101 -5.91 -4.93 -8.79
CA ARG A 101 -4.78 -4.08 -8.37
C ARG A 101 -5.12 -2.60 -8.45
N ALA A 102 -5.75 -2.16 -9.54
CA ALA A 102 -6.15 -0.77 -9.70
C ALA A 102 -7.20 -0.36 -8.66
N ALA A 103 -8.20 -1.21 -8.40
CA ALA A 103 -9.20 -0.98 -7.37
C ALA A 103 -8.59 -0.99 -5.95
N ALA A 104 -7.69 -1.93 -5.67
CA ALA A 104 -7.01 -2.03 -4.38
C ALA A 104 -6.13 -0.81 -4.10
N LEU A 105 -5.40 -0.30 -5.10
CA LEU A 105 -4.63 0.94 -4.97
C LEU A 105 -5.53 2.15 -4.70
N ALA A 106 -6.72 2.21 -5.28
CA ALA A 106 -7.68 3.28 -5.00
C ALA A 106 -8.19 3.19 -3.55
N ALA A 107 -8.57 2.00 -3.08
CA ALA A 107 -8.98 1.77 -1.70
C ALA A 107 -7.88 2.14 -0.68
N LEU A 108 -6.64 1.72 -0.95
CA LEU A 108 -5.50 2.07 -0.12
C LEU A 108 -5.24 3.58 -0.10
N ALA A 109 -5.39 4.26 -1.25
CA ALA A 109 -5.24 5.71 -1.32
C ALA A 109 -6.30 6.43 -0.47
N THR A 110 -7.54 5.94 -0.41
CA THR A 110 -8.58 6.46 0.50
C THR A 110 -8.16 6.31 1.95
N ILE A 111 -7.73 5.12 2.39
CA ILE A 111 -7.26 4.87 3.77
C ILE A 111 -6.11 5.81 4.14
N LEU A 112 -5.11 5.95 3.24
CA LEU A 112 -3.98 6.85 3.47
C LEU A 112 -4.43 8.30 3.57
N SER A 113 -5.36 8.71 2.71
CA SER A 113 -5.90 10.07 2.73
C SER A 113 -6.60 10.35 4.04
N ASP A 114 -7.54 9.50 4.45
CA ASP A 114 -8.38 9.72 5.62
C ASP A 114 -7.61 9.65 6.95
N ARG A 115 -6.63 8.75 7.06
CA ARG A 115 -5.96 8.46 8.34
C ARG A 115 -4.61 9.14 8.52
N TYR A 116 -3.91 9.46 7.43
CA TYR A 116 -2.51 9.91 7.48
C TYR A 116 -2.27 11.24 6.78
N LEU A 117 -3.07 11.59 5.76
CA LEU A 117 -2.89 12.85 5.03
C LEU A 117 -3.93 13.92 5.41
N ALA A 118 -5.11 13.52 5.90
CA ALA A 118 -6.17 14.43 6.33
C ALA A 118 -5.88 15.09 7.70
N GLY A 119 -4.87 14.61 8.43
CA GLY A 119 -4.48 15.09 9.76
C GLY A 119 -3.48 16.26 9.80
N ALA A 120 -3.14 16.89 8.68
CA ALA A 120 -2.27 18.09 8.69
C ALA A 120 -3.01 19.40 9.03
N GLN A 121 -4.27 19.33 9.50
CA GLN A 121 -5.07 20.46 9.96
C GLN A 121 -5.70 20.09 11.31
N GLY A 122 -5.09 20.52 12.41
CA GLY A 122 -5.66 20.29 13.75
C GLY A 122 -4.62 20.20 14.86
N ASP A 123 -3.77 21.21 14.97
CA ASP A 123 -3.19 21.69 16.24
C ASP A 123 -3.34 23.21 16.26
#